data_AF-A0A7J8P9T4-F1
#
_entry.id   AF-A0A7J8P9T4-F1
#
_cell.length_a   1.000
_cell.length_b   1.000
_cell.length_c   1.000
_cell.angle_alpha   90.00
_cell.angle_beta   90.00
_cell.angle_gamma   90.00
#
_symmetry.space_group_name_H-M   'P 1'
#
loop_
_entity.id
_entity.type
_entity.pdbx_description
1 polymer ?
#
loop_
_entity_poly.entity_id
_entity_poly.type
_entity_poly.pdbx_seq_one_letter_code
_entity_poly.pdbx_strand_id
1 'polypeptide(L)'
;MTTGPDVGRTASQESSGADLLRKPSIVPDEDSGGLSEEEDGSKEKGNKGEWIDWEDRILQDTVPLVGFVRMILHSGKYGSGDRLSPEHEKTILERLLPYHPESEKKIGCGIDYITVCFCTLSAF
;
A
#
# COMPACT_ATOMS: atom_id res chain seq x y z
N MET A 1 27.36 0.27 58.70
CA MET A 1 26.02 0.23 59.31
C MET A 1 25.17 1.08 58.38
N THR A 2 24.25 0.60 57.53
CA THR A 2 23.21 -0.44 57.62
C THR A 2 22.80 -0.75 56.15
N THR A 3 22.86 -2.01 55.68
CA THR A 3 21.74 -2.93 55.36
C THR A 3 20.98 -2.74 54.04
N GLY A 4 21.08 -3.75 53.15
CA GLY A 4 20.05 -4.29 52.21
C GLY A 4 19.67 -3.45 50.98
N PRO A 5 19.18 -4.02 49.85
CA PRO A 5 18.34 -5.25 49.71
C PRO A 5 18.91 -6.28 48.71
N ASP A 6 18.76 -7.59 48.93
CA ASP A 6 17.63 -8.52 48.72
C ASP A 6 17.58 -9.19 47.34
N VAL A 7 17.69 -10.52 47.40
CA VAL A 7 17.62 -11.48 46.31
C VAL A 7 16.16 -11.83 46.08
N GLY A 8 15.69 -11.69 44.84
CA GLY A 8 14.37 -12.17 44.43
C GLY A 8 14.39 -12.76 43.02
N ARG A 9 14.65 -14.06 42.93
CA ARG A 9 14.31 -14.91 41.78
C ARG A 9 12.81 -15.20 41.80
N THR A 10 12.09 -14.96 40.71
CA THR A 10 10.94 -15.78 40.25
C THR A 10 10.69 -15.42 38.77
N ALA A 11 11.07 -16.30 37.85
CA ALA A 11 10.15 -17.24 37.20
C ALA A 11 9.22 -16.53 36.20
N SER A 12 9.61 -16.59 34.93
CA SER A 12 8.77 -16.27 33.79
C SER A 12 7.47 -17.06 33.87
N GLN A 13 6.36 -16.35 33.88
CA GLN A 13 5.05 -16.94 33.66
C GLN A 13 4.51 -16.35 32.36
N GLU A 14 4.58 -17.16 31.31
CA GLU A 14 3.77 -16.97 30.11
C GLU A 14 2.31 -17.09 30.53
N SER A 15 1.53 -16.01 30.43
CA SER A 15 0.08 -16.11 30.42
C SER A 15 -0.41 -15.62 29.07
N SER A 16 -0.81 -16.56 28.23
CA SER A 16 -1.57 -16.33 27.01
C SER A 16 -2.82 -15.51 27.35
N GLY A 17 -2.79 -14.21 27.02
CA GLY A 17 -3.94 -13.31 27.16
C GLY A 17 -4.96 -13.60 26.08
N ALA A 18 -5.77 -14.64 26.27
CA ALA A 18 -6.85 -15.01 25.37
C ALA A 18 -8.21 -14.93 26.09
N ASP A 19 -8.59 -13.77 26.66
CA ASP A 19 -9.86 -13.67 27.39
C ASP A 19 -10.51 -12.26 27.43
N LEU A 20 -10.30 -11.40 26.42
CA LEU A 20 -10.95 -10.07 26.40
C LEU A 20 -12.04 -9.87 25.34
N LEU A 21 -12.82 -10.90 24.99
CA LEU A 21 -14.01 -10.71 24.15
C LEU A 21 -15.21 -11.53 24.64
N ARG A 22 -15.65 -11.28 25.88
CA ARG A 22 -17.01 -11.62 26.32
C ARG A 22 -17.99 -10.62 25.71
N LYS A 23 -18.68 -11.02 24.64
CA LYS A 23 -19.87 -10.33 24.12
C LYS A 23 -21.00 -10.44 25.17
N PRO A 24 -21.77 -9.39 25.48
CA PRO A 24 -22.93 -9.52 26.36
C PRO A 24 -24.01 -10.34 25.64
N SER A 25 -24.46 -11.41 26.28
CA SER A 25 -25.67 -12.15 25.93
C SER A 25 -26.86 -11.36 26.50
N ILE A 26 -27.68 -10.78 25.62
CA ILE A 26 -29.08 -10.48 25.92
C ILE A 26 -29.88 -11.65 25.33
N VAL A 27 -30.54 -12.40 26.21
CA VAL A 27 -31.65 -13.30 25.88
C VAL A 27 -32.95 -12.50 25.80
N PRO A 28 -33.90 -12.93 24.96
CA PRO A 28 -35.27 -13.01 25.42
C PRO A 28 -35.84 -14.42 25.20
N ASP A 29 -36.37 -14.98 26.28
CA ASP A 29 -37.01 -16.29 26.37
C ASP A 29 -38.38 -16.35 25.64
N GLU A 30 -38.53 -17.46 24.90
CA GLU A 30 -39.71 -18.34 24.67
C GLU A 30 -41.13 -17.78 24.39
N ASP A 31 -41.75 -18.17 23.26
CA ASP A 31 -42.76 -19.26 23.23
C ASP A 31 -43.36 -19.51 21.82
N SER A 32 -43.42 -20.80 21.48
CA SER A 32 -44.39 -21.53 20.63
C SER A 32 -45.29 -20.80 19.61
N GLY A 33 -45.22 -21.23 18.34
CA GLY A 33 -46.34 -21.10 17.39
C GLY A 33 -45.95 -21.35 15.95
N GLY A 34 -46.44 -22.44 15.34
CA GLY A 34 -45.99 -22.93 14.04
C GLY A 34 -46.53 -22.24 12.79
N LEU A 35 -45.91 -22.65 11.67
CA LEU A 35 -46.41 -22.74 10.29
C LEU A 35 -47.22 -21.57 9.71
N SER A 36 -46.62 -20.84 8.74
CA SER A 36 -47.15 -20.74 7.36
C SER A 36 -46.28 -19.80 6.51
N GLU A 37 -45.70 -20.39 5.45
CA GLU A 37 -45.67 -19.92 4.06
C GLU A 37 -45.72 -18.42 3.71
N GLU A 38 -44.80 -18.06 2.82
CA GLU A 38 -44.67 -16.91 1.92
C GLU A 38 -44.80 -15.47 2.48
N GLU A 39 -43.70 -14.70 2.51
CA GLU A 39 -43.67 -13.41 1.81
C GLU A 39 -42.24 -12.90 1.58
N ASP A 40 -42.06 -12.35 0.38
CA ASP A 40 -40.91 -11.66 -0.20
C ASP A 40 -40.41 -10.49 0.66
N GLY A 41 -39.33 -10.75 1.42
CA GLY A 41 -38.62 -9.76 2.24
C GLY A 41 -37.47 -9.09 1.49
N SER A 42 -37.78 -8.11 0.65
CA SER A 42 -36.81 -7.23 0.00
C SER A 42 -35.99 -6.41 1.01
N LYS A 43 -34.67 -6.29 0.74
CA LYS A 43 -33.70 -5.33 1.31
C LYS A 43 -33.35 -5.60 2.79
N GLU A 44 -32.10 -5.81 3.16
CA GLU A 44 -31.03 -4.84 3.02
C GLU A 44 -29.73 -5.50 2.57
N LYS A 45 -29.31 -5.20 1.33
CA LYS A 45 -27.90 -5.33 0.91
C LYS A 45 -27.12 -4.28 1.71
N GLY A 46 -26.81 -4.61 2.97
CA GLY A 46 -25.93 -3.83 3.80
C GLY A 46 -24.70 -3.50 2.97
N ASN A 47 -24.44 -2.21 2.82
CA ASN A 47 -23.29 -1.68 2.12
C ASN A 47 -22.04 -2.22 2.83
N LYS A 48 -21.59 -3.42 2.42
CA LYS A 48 -20.31 -3.99 2.82
C LYS A 48 -19.30 -3.04 2.22
N GLY A 49 -18.90 -2.04 3.01
CA GLY A 49 -17.99 -0.98 2.61
C GLY A 49 -16.90 -1.61 1.76
N GLU A 50 -16.83 -1.18 0.51
CA GLU A 50 -16.00 -1.77 -0.52
C GLU A 50 -14.56 -1.77 0.00
N TRP A 51 -14.06 -2.94 0.38
CA TRP A 51 -12.66 -3.08 0.78
C TRP A 51 -11.86 -2.83 -0.49
N ILE A 52 -11.32 -1.62 -0.61
CA ILE A 52 -10.43 -1.26 -1.71
C ILE A 52 -9.15 -2.03 -1.45
N ASP A 53 -8.84 -2.96 -2.35
CA ASP A 53 -7.52 -3.54 -2.38
C ASP A 53 -6.53 -2.50 -2.92
N TRP A 54 -5.84 -1.85 -1.99
CA TRP A 54 -4.85 -0.84 -2.31
C TRP A 54 -3.64 -1.44 -3.04
N GLU A 55 -3.33 -2.73 -2.84
CA GLU A 55 -2.22 -3.39 -3.54
C GLU A 55 -2.50 -3.47 -5.04
N ASP A 56 -3.66 -4.02 -5.42
CA ASP A 56 -4.11 -4.06 -6.81
C ASP A 56 -4.17 -2.65 -7.43
N ARG A 57 -4.63 -1.65 -6.67
CA ARG A 57 -4.68 -0.26 -7.15
C ARG A 57 -3.30 0.32 -7.42
N ILE A 58 -2.33 0.06 -6.55
CA ILE A 58 -0.94 0.51 -6.74
C ILE A 58 -0.29 -0.24 -7.90
N LEU A 59 -0.55 -1.54 -8.04
CA LEU A 59 0.01 -2.35 -9.13
C LEU A 59 -0.52 -1.89 -10.50
N GLN A 60 -1.80 -1.51 -10.58
CA GLN A 60 -2.40 -0.93 -11.79
C GLN A 60 -1.63 0.30 -12.31
N ASP A 61 -1.10 1.12 -11.41
CA ASP A 61 -0.37 2.33 -11.77
C ASP A 61 1.14 2.08 -11.95
N THR A 62 1.75 1.27 -11.10
CA THR A 62 3.20 1.08 -11.04
C THR A 62 3.73 0.14 -12.11
N VAL A 63 3.03 -0.96 -12.41
CA VAL A 63 3.42 -1.93 -13.45
C VAL A 63 3.60 -1.26 -14.82
N PRO A 64 2.61 -0.51 -15.36
CA PRO A 64 2.78 0.16 -16.64
C PRO A 64 3.86 1.25 -16.58
N LEU A 65 4.03 1.93 -15.44
CA LEU A 65 5.05 2.96 -15.29
C LEU A 65 6.47 2.39 -15.38
N VAL A 66 6.74 1.28 -14.69
CA VAL A 66 8.03 0.59 -14.77
C VAL A 66 8.26 0.03 -16.18
N GLY A 67 7.21 -0.49 -16.82
CA GLY A 67 7.24 -0.93 -18.21
C GLY A 67 7.63 0.21 -19.16
N PHE A 68 7.08 1.41 -18.95
CA PHE A 68 7.39 2.61 -19.71
C PHE A 68 8.86 3.05 -19.54
N VAL A 69 9.38 3.09 -18.30
CA VAL A 69 10.80 3.41 -18.06
C VAL A 69 11.71 2.39 -18.73
N ARG A 70 11.38 1.10 -18.62
CA ARG A 70 12.11 0.03 -19.29
C ARG A 70 12.06 0.20 -20.81
N MET A 71 10.92 0.61 -21.37
CA MET A 71 10.82 0.91 -22.80
C MET A 71 11.79 2.03 -23.17
N ILE A 72 11.80 3.16 -22.45
CA ILE A 72 12.70 4.27 -22.76
C ILE A 72 14.17 3.83 -22.76
N LEU A 73 14.58 3.04 -21.77
CA LEU A 73 15.98 2.66 -21.61
C LEU A 73 16.40 1.47 -22.48
N HIS A 74 15.56 0.45 -22.66
CA HIS A 74 15.99 -0.84 -23.22
C HIS A 74 15.32 -1.23 -24.53
N SER A 75 14.32 -0.50 -25.02
CA SER A 75 13.64 -0.85 -26.29
C SER A 75 14.46 -0.50 -27.54
N GLY A 76 15.59 0.20 -27.39
CA GLY A 76 16.37 0.74 -28.50
C GLY A 76 15.67 1.90 -29.23
N LYS A 77 14.56 2.43 -28.69
CA LYS A 77 13.90 3.63 -29.24
C LYS A 77 14.71 4.92 -29.01
N TYR A 78 15.50 4.96 -27.94
CA TYR A 78 16.35 6.10 -27.57
C TYR A 78 17.79 5.63 -27.38
N GLY A 79 18.73 6.40 -27.93
CA GLY A 79 20.17 6.26 -27.71
C GLY A 79 20.67 7.12 -26.56
N SER A 80 21.94 6.94 -26.18
CA SER A 80 22.60 7.83 -25.21
C SER A 80 22.77 9.22 -25.82
N GLY A 81 22.32 10.24 -25.10
CA GLY A 81 22.29 11.63 -25.55
C GLY A 81 20.99 12.03 -26.28
N ASP A 82 20.12 11.07 -26.62
CA ASP A 82 18.87 11.39 -27.33
C ASP A 82 17.89 12.10 -26.40
N ARG A 83 17.22 13.12 -26.95
CA ARG A 83 16.12 13.81 -26.28
C ARG A 83 14.87 12.94 -26.33
N LEU A 84 14.14 12.90 -25.22
CA LEU A 84 12.84 12.23 -25.18
C LEU A 84 11.82 12.99 -26.03
N SER A 85 10.84 12.26 -26.58
CA SER A 85 9.68 12.90 -27.18
C SER A 85 8.88 13.65 -26.10
N PRO A 86 8.19 14.75 -26.46
CA PRO A 86 7.47 15.56 -25.48
C PRO A 86 6.37 14.77 -24.76
N GLU A 87 5.77 13.77 -25.40
CA GLU A 87 4.78 12.88 -24.78
C GLU A 87 5.41 12.01 -23.68
N HIS A 88 6.61 11.48 -23.95
CA HIS A 88 7.33 10.66 -23.00
C HIS A 88 7.88 11.49 -21.85
N GLU A 89 8.42 12.67 -22.15
CA GLU A 89 8.92 13.61 -21.16
C GLU A 89 7.82 14.01 -20.17
N LYS A 90 6.66 14.42 -20.67
CA LYS A 90 5.49 14.75 -19.84
C LYS A 90 5.14 13.61 -18.88
N THR A 91 5.17 12.37 -19.37
CA THR A 91 4.91 11.20 -18.53
C THR A 91 5.92 11.06 -17.40
N ILE A 92 7.21 11.32 -17.66
CA ILE A 92 8.24 11.31 -16.59
C ILE A 92 8.01 12.44 -15.59
N LEU A 93 7.72 13.64 -16.06
CA LEU A 93 7.48 14.80 -15.21
C LEU A 93 6.27 14.62 -14.29
N GLU A 94 5.17 14.06 -14.81
CA GLU A 94 3.92 13.92 -14.07
C GLU A 94 3.84 12.64 -13.23
N ARG A 95 4.49 11.56 -13.67
CA ARG A 95 4.31 10.23 -13.03
C ARG A 95 5.55 9.68 -12.34
N LEU A 96 6.76 10.17 -12.62
CA LEU A 96 7.99 9.65 -11.99
C LEU A 96 8.63 10.67 -11.05
N LEU A 97 8.87 11.89 -11.52
CA LEU A 97 9.52 12.91 -10.71
C LEU A 97 8.81 13.22 -9.38
N PRO A 98 7.46 13.22 -9.27
CA PRO A 98 6.80 13.53 -8.01
C PRO A 98 7.12 12.55 -6.88
N TYR A 99 7.50 11.30 -7.22
CA TYR A 99 7.88 10.27 -6.26
C TYR A 99 9.35 10.32 -5.86
N HIS A 100 10.15 11.24 -6.41
CA HIS A 100 11.55 11.41 -6.02
C HIS A 100 11.65 12.20 -4.70
N PRO A 101 12.44 11.75 -3.72
CA PRO A 101 12.55 12.41 -2.41
C PRO A 101 13.08 13.85 -2.49
N GLU A 102 13.78 14.19 -3.57
CA GLU A 102 14.28 15.54 -3.85
C GLU A 102 13.70 16.12 -5.17
N SER A 103 12.44 15.81 -5.46
CA SER A 103 11.75 16.23 -6.69
C SER A 103 11.82 17.75 -6.92
N GLU A 104 11.53 18.54 -5.88
CA GLU A 104 11.55 20.01 -5.94
C GLU A 104 12.93 20.56 -6.32
N LYS A 105 14.00 19.98 -5.79
CA LYS A 105 15.38 20.40 -6.12
C LYS A 105 15.77 20.03 -7.55
N LYS A 106 15.30 18.88 -8.04
CA LYS A 106 15.59 18.39 -9.41
C LYS A 106 14.83 19.16 -10.47
N ILE A 107 13.60 19.58 -10.18
CA ILE A 107 12.76 20.35 -11.11
C ILE A 107 13.16 21.83 -11.06
N GLY A 108 13.37 22.39 -9.87
CA GLY A 108 13.79 23.78 -9.69
C GLY A 108 12.88 24.78 -10.43
N CYS A 109 13.48 25.60 -11.29
CA CYS A 109 12.76 26.57 -12.12
C CYS A 109 12.02 25.95 -13.32
N GLY A 110 12.14 24.64 -13.52
CA GLY A 110 11.57 23.91 -14.64
C GLY A 110 12.61 23.07 -15.39
N ILE A 111 12.11 22.14 -16.18
CA ILE A 111 12.92 21.25 -17.03
C ILE A 111 12.64 21.66 -18.48
N ASP A 112 13.71 21.92 -19.24
CA ASP A 112 13.62 22.25 -20.68
C ASP A 112 13.51 20.99 -21.54
N TYR A 113 14.30 19.96 -21.20
CA TYR A 113 14.15 18.62 -21.77
C TYR A 113 14.87 17.56 -20.95
N ILE A 114 14.49 16.31 -21.19
CA ILE A 114 15.12 15.12 -20.64
C ILE A 114 15.91 14.39 -21.74
N THR A 115 17.14 13.97 -21.42
CA THR A 115 17.95 13.10 -22.27
C THR A 115 18.15 11.73 -21.64
N VAL A 116 18.29 10.72 -22.49
CA VAL A 116 18.64 9.36 -22.06
C VAL A 116 20.15 9.25 -21.95
N CYS A 117 20.68 8.70 -20.86
CA CYS A 117 22.10 8.44 -20.70
C CYS A 117 22.31 7.00 -20.23
N PHE A 118 23.11 6.24 -20.97
CA PHE A 118 23.52 4.89 -20.57
C PHE A 118 24.85 4.97 -19.85
N CYS A 119 24.81 5.05 -18.51
CA CYS A 119 26.02 4.93 -17.71
C CYS A 119 26.49 3.47 -17.76
N THR A 120 27.54 3.20 -18.52
CA THR A 120 28.31 1.96 -18.32
C THR A 120 29.01 2.07 -16.97
N LEU A 121 28.53 1.31 -15.98
CA LEU A 121 29.25 1.13 -14.72
C LEU A 121 30.61 0.50 -15.06
N SER A 122 31.62 1.35 -15.18
CA SER A 122 33.00 0.92 -15.37
C SER A 122 33.45 0.44 -14.00
N ALA A 123 33.36 -0.86 -13.76
CA ALA A 123 33.95 -1.46 -12.59
C ALA A 123 35.48 -1.35 -12.73
N PHE A 124 36.09 -0.50 -11.90
CA PHE A 124 37.54 -0.46 -11.69
C PHE A 124 37.90 -1.34 -10.49
#